data_AF-A0A2G5WRN5-F1
#
_entry.id   AF-A0A2G5WRN5-F1
#
_cell.length_a   1.000
_cell.length_b   1.000
_cell.length_c   1.000
_cell.angle_alpha   90.00
_cell.angle_beta   90.00
_cell.angle_gamma   90.00
#
_symmetry.space_group_name_H-M   'P 1'
#
loop_
_entity.id
_entity.type
_entity.pdbx_description
1 polymer ?
#
loop_
_entity_poly.entity_id
_entity_poly.type
_entity_poly.pdbx_seq_one_letter_code
_entity_poly.pdbx_strand_id
1 'polypeptide(L)' 'MNLKAFLLTFIFIYILISLPAIFGIGHVIDWVSEATVYQKFKGYVIDGLLNNFLIKTTIASVVGVVVIRVISKRRYSK' A
#
# COMPACT_ATOMS: atom_id res chain seq x y z
N MET A 1 -15.56 -14.58 8.47
CA MET A 1 -14.80 -13.40 7.99
C MET A 1 -14.56 -13.57 6.50
N ASN A 2 -14.90 -12.60 5.64
CA ASN A 2 -14.66 -12.76 4.20
C ASN A 2 -13.18 -12.46 3.89
N LEU A 3 -12.35 -13.50 3.90
CA LEU A 3 -10.90 -13.38 3.70
C LEU A 3 -10.54 -12.76 2.35
N LYS A 4 -11.31 -13.05 1.28
CA LYS A 4 -11.10 -12.44 -0.04
C LYS A 4 -11.29 -10.93 0.01
N ALA A 5 -12.37 -10.48 0.67
CA ALA A 5 -12.64 -9.05 0.86
C ALA A 5 -11.58 -8.38 1.76
N PHE A 6 -11.07 -9.09 2.78
CA PHE A 6 -9.95 -8.60 3.58
C PHE A 6 -8.72 -8.35 2.73
N LEU A 7 -8.26 -9.38 2.00
CA LEU A 7 -7.04 -9.32 1.22
C LEU A 7 -7.11 -8.25 0.13
N LEU A 8 -8.23 -8.14 -0.58
CA LEU A 8 -8.43 -7.09 -1.58
C LEU A 8 -8.35 -5.69 -0.96
N THR A 9 -9.03 -5.47 0.18
CA THR A 9 -8.99 -4.18 0.89
C THR A 9 -7.58 -3.88 1.39
N PHE A 10 -6.92 -4.88 1.98
CA PHE A 10 -5.57 -4.76 2.51
C PHE A 10 -4.58 -4.35 1.41
N ILE A 11 -4.56 -5.09 0.28
CA ILE A 11 -3.67 -4.81 -0.85
C ILE A 11 -3.95 -3.42 -1.42
N PHE A 12 -5.23 -3.09 -1.62
CA PHE A 12 -5.63 -1.78 -2.16
C PHE A 12 -5.14 -0.62 -1.29
N ILE A 13 -5.40 -0.69 0.03
CA ILE A 13 -5.00 0.36 0.97
C ILE A 13 -3.47 0.44 1.09
N TYR A 14 -2.78 -0.70 1.13
CA TYR A 14 -1.33 -0.73 1.19
C TYR A 14 -0.68 -0.03 -0.02
N ILE A 15 -1.17 -0.34 -1.23
CA ILE A 15 -0.69 0.30 -2.46
C ILE A 15 -1.00 1.79 -2.43
N LEU A 16 -2.23 2.18 -2.05
CA LEU A 16 -2.67 3.57 -2.00
C LEU A 16 -1.76 4.43 -1.09
N ILE A 17 -1.44 3.93 0.10
CA ILE A 17 -0.54 4.63 1.04
C ILE A 17 0.90 4.65 0.53
N SER A 18 1.30 3.67 -0.27
CA SER A 18 2.65 3.60 -0.85
C SER A 18 2.83 4.55 -2.05
N LEU A 19 1.75 4.99 -2.71
CA LEU A 19 1.82 5.81 -3.93
C LEU A 19 2.69 7.07 -3.80
N PRO A 20 2.55 7.91 -2.75
CA PRO A 20 3.39 9.10 -2.63
C PRO A 20 4.88 8.76 -2.64
N ALA A 21 5.27 7.69 -1.93
CA ALA A 21 6.66 7.25 -1.91
C ALA A 21 7.10 6.66 -3.27
N ILE A 22 6.23 5.90 -3.95
CA ILE A 22 6.51 5.40 -5.31
C ILE A 22 6.71 6.56 -6.31
N PHE A 23 6.06 7.70 -6.09
CA PHE A 23 6.25 8.91 -6.90
C PHE A 23 7.39 9.82 -6.41
N GLY A 24 8.20 9.39 -5.43
CA GLY A 24 9.32 10.17 -4.90
C GLY A 24 8.90 11.38 -4.05
N ILE A 25 7.67 11.39 -3.52
CA ILE A 25 7.21 12.44 -2.62
C ILE A 25 7.82 12.21 -1.24
N GLY A 26 8.54 13.21 -0.73
CA GLY A 26 9.09 13.21 0.63
C GLY A 26 10.43 12.48 0.80
N HIS A 27 11.04 11.96 -0.27
CA HIS A 27 12.40 11.41 -0.25
C HIS A 27 12.99 11.36 -1.67
N VAL A 28 14.33 11.42 -1.75
CA VAL A 28 15.09 11.38 -3.00
C VAL A 28 16.00 10.16 -2.94
N ILE A 29 16.04 9.37 -4.02
CA ILE A 29 16.99 8.28 -4.17
C ILE A 29 18.21 8.81 -4.92
N ASP A 30 19.40 8.59 -4.36
CA ASP A 30 20.66 8.92 -5.02
C ASP A 30 20.96 7.90 -6.11
N TRP A 31 20.96 8.36 -7.36
CA TRP A 31 21.20 7.51 -8.52
C TRP A 31 22.61 7.68 -9.05
N VAL A 32 23.22 6.58 -9.47
CA VAL A 32 24.42 6.62 -10.32
C VAL A 32 24.09 7.28 -11.67
N SER A 33 25.06 7.97 -12.25
CA SER A 33 24.87 8.76 -13.48
C SER A 33 24.41 7.91 -14.67
N GLU A 34 24.78 6.63 -14.71
CA GLU A 34 24.44 5.67 -15.76
C GLU A 34 23.06 5.00 -15.58
N ALA A 35 22.35 5.31 -14.49
CA ALA A 35 21.06 4.66 -14.19
C ALA A 35 19.99 5.04 -15.22
N THR A 36 19.50 4.02 -15.93
CA THR A 36 18.42 4.15 -16.91
C THR A 36 17.10 4.54 -16.26
N VAL A 37 16.19 5.14 -17.03
CA VAL A 37 14.83 5.50 -16.57
C VAL A 37 14.10 4.27 -16.00
N TYR A 38 14.26 3.10 -16.62
CA TYR A 38 13.66 1.86 -16.15
C TYR A 38 14.20 1.42 -14.78
N GLN A 39 15.52 1.52 -14.57
CA GLN A 39 16.13 1.23 -13.27
C GLN A 39 15.66 2.21 -12.20
N LYS A 40 15.55 3.50 -12.55
CA LYS A 40 15.03 4.54 -11.65
C LYS A 40 13.60 4.25 -11.22
N PHE A 41 12.73 3.97 -12.20
CA PHE A 41 11.33 3.60 -11.94
C PHE A 41 11.24 2.36 -11.04
N LYS A 42 11.99 1.29 -11.35
CA LYS A 42 11.98 0.07 -10.55
C LYS A 42 12.41 0.32 -9.11
N GLY A 43 13.45 1.12 -8.88
CA GLY A 43 13.90 1.40 -7.52
C GLY A 43 12.90 2.29 -6.75
N TYR A 44 12.27 3.29 -7.38
CA TYR A 44 11.19 4.04 -6.74
C TYR A 44 9.98 3.17 -6.37
N VAL A 45 9.61 2.21 -7.23
CA VAL A 45 8.53 1.27 -6.92
C VAL A 45 8.89 0.38 -5.72
N ILE A 46 10.10 -0.20 -5.71
CA ILE A 46 10.55 -1.09 -4.64
C ILE A 46 10.69 -0.32 -3.34
N ASP A 47 11.41 0.80 -3.36
CA ASP A 47 11.63 1.63 -2.17
C ASP A 47 10.30 2.19 -1.66
N GLY A 48 9.46 2.72 -2.54
CA GLY A 48 8.14 3.22 -2.20
C GLY A 48 7.22 2.16 -1.57
N LEU A 49 7.37 0.89 -1.94
CA LEU A 49 6.65 -0.22 -1.30
C LEU A 49 7.26 -0.62 0.05
N LEU A 50 8.59 -0.64 0.18
CA LEU A 50 9.29 -1.13 1.38
C LEU A 50 9.50 -0.08 2.47
N ASN A 51 9.59 1.19 2.10
CA ASN A 51 9.77 2.30 3.02
C ASN A 51 8.63 2.33 4.03
N ASN A 52 8.94 2.29 5.33
CA ASN A 52 7.97 2.23 6.41
C ASN A 52 6.94 1.08 6.28
N PHE A 53 7.34 -0.09 5.73
CA PHE A 53 6.42 -1.20 5.49
C PHE A 53 5.64 -1.63 6.74
N LEU A 54 6.24 -1.59 7.93
CA LEU A 54 5.56 -1.93 9.20
C LEU A 54 4.36 -1.03 9.47
N ILE A 55 4.53 0.29 9.29
CA ILE A 55 3.47 1.27 9.51
C ILE A 55 2.36 1.06 8.49
N LYS A 56 2.71 0.93 7.20
CA LYS A 56 1.73 0.72 6.12
C LYS A 56 0.97 -0.59 6.28
N THR A 57 1.65 -1.66 6.69
CA THR A 57 1.04 -2.97 6.99
C THR A 57 0.06 -2.88 8.14
N THR A 58 0.42 -2.16 9.21
CA THR A 58 -0.45 -1.95 10.37
C THR A 58 -1.71 -1.18 9.98
N ILE A 59 -1.57 -0.06 9.25
CA ILE A 59 -2.71 0.73 8.78
C ILE A 59 -3.62 -0.09 7.87
N ALA A 60 -3.06 -0.78 6.87
CA ALA A 60 -3.83 -1.60 5.94
C ALA A 60 -4.59 -2.72 6.66
N SER A 61 -3.99 -3.34 7.69
CA SER A 61 -4.65 -4.36 8.51
C SER A 61 -5.83 -3.80 9.29
N VAL A 62 -5.64 -2.66 9.97
CA VAL A 62 -6.70 -1.98 10.74
C VAL A 62 -7.86 -1.59 9.82
N VAL A 63 -7.58 -0.95 8.68
CA VAL A 63 -8.60 -0.57 7.71
C VAL A 63 -9.34 -1.79 7.16
N GLY A 64 -8.62 -2.86 6.82
CA GLY A 64 -9.22 -4.11 6.36
C GLY A 64 -10.21 -4.71 7.37
N VAL A 65 -9.86 -4.72 8.66
CA VAL A 65 -10.75 -5.19 9.73
C VAL A 65 -11.99 -4.30 9.85
N VAL A 66 -11.82 -2.97 9.83
CA VAL A 66 -12.93 -2.01 9.91
C VAL A 66 -13.91 -2.19 8.74
N VAL A 67 -13.39 -2.25 7.50
CA VAL A 67 -14.20 -2.40 6.29
C VAL A 67 -15.02 -3.70 6.33
N ILE A 68 -14.42 -4.81 6.76
CA ILE A 68 -15.15 -6.09 6.90
C ILE A 68 -16.27 -5.98 7.92
N ARG A 69 -16.03 -5.36 9.07
CA ARG A 69 -17.06 -5.20 10.10
C ARG A 69 -18.23 -4.36 9.57
N VAL A 70 -17.95 -3.28 8.85
CA VAL A 70 -18.98 -2.42 8.24
C VAL A 70 -19.78 -3.18 7.17
N ILE A 71 -19.11 -3.89 6.25
CA ILE A 71 -19.78 -4.69 5.21
C ILE A 71 -20.62 -5.81 5.84
N SER A 72 -20.11 -6.47 6.88
CA SER A 72 -20.84 -7.53 7.58
C SER A 72 -22.13 -6.99 8.20
N LYS A 73 -22.09 -5.84 8.90
CA LYS A 73 -23.29 -5.22 9.47
C LYS A 73 -24.34 -4.89 8.41
N ARG A 74 -23.91 -4.38 7.24
CA ARG A 74 -24.83 -4.07 6.12
C ARG A 74 -25.54 -5.30 5.55
N ARG A 75 -24.95 -6.50 5.64
CA ARG A 75 -25.60 -7.75 5.20
C ARG A 75 -26.64 -8.29 6.18
N TYR A 76 -26.51 -7.97 7.48
CA TYR A 76 -27.50 -8.37 8.49
C TYR A 76 -28.68 -7.40 8.61
N SER A 77 -28.52 -6.16 8.10
CA SER A 77 -29.57 -5.13 8.13
C SER A 77 -30.43 -5.09 6.85
N LYS A 78 -30.15 -5.98 5.89
CA LYS A 78 -30.97 -6.22 4.70
C LYS A 78 -31.64 -7.57 4.83
#